data_AF-A0A0K8SUM1-F1
#
_entry.id   AF-A0A0K8SUM1-F1
#
_cell.length_a   1.000
_cell.length_b   1.000
_cell.length_c   1.000
_cell.angle_alpha   90.00
_cell.angle_beta   90.00
_cell.angle_gamma   90.00
#
_symmetry.space_group_name_H-M   'P 1'
#
loop_
_entity.id
_entity.type
_entity.pdbx_description
1 polymer ?
#
loop_
_entity_poly.entity_id
_entity_poly.type
_entity_poly.pdbx_seq_one_letter_code
_entity_poly.pdbx_strand_id
1 'polypeptide(L)'
;MLVSLILALGLAVLLIWLLARPFYWAGKGIKYLTPKPVIGNFGQIVKGIVALSDSLYNTFPDEKLYGFHALLTPSIVIRDPDLMVDVCIKDFEHFTSNGLGSNQETDLTGGNLLFLHGQQWKEVRGKVSPFFTPMKIKAMLSSVDVTLPKAVKVLERPSELESPVINRSFSTKSSMMS
;
A
#
# COMPACT_ATOMS: atom_id res chain seq x y z
N MET A 1 -19.54 -2.58 -41.89
CA MET A 1 -19.04 -1.19 -42.08
C MET A 1 -19.44 -0.28 -40.91
N LEU A 2 -20.72 -0.18 -40.53
CA LEU A 2 -21.14 0.69 -39.42
C LEU A 2 -20.59 0.24 -38.05
N VAL A 3 -20.69 -1.07 -37.74
CA VAL A 3 -20.15 -1.65 -36.49
C VAL A 3 -18.64 -1.48 -36.39
N SER A 4 -17.91 -1.71 -37.48
CA SER A 4 -16.45 -1.53 -37.54
C SER A 4 -16.04 -0.07 -37.36
N LEU A 5 -16.82 0.88 -37.87
CA LEU A 5 -16.57 2.32 -37.67
C LEU A 5 -16.81 2.74 -36.21
N ILE A 6 -17.86 2.21 -35.57
CA ILE A 6 -18.14 2.47 -34.15
C ILE A 6 -17.02 1.91 -33.26
N LEU A 7 -16.57 0.67 -33.53
CA LEU A 7 -15.45 0.06 -32.81
C LEU A 7 -14.15 0.87 -32.99
N ALA A 8 -13.85 1.31 -34.22
CA ALA A 8 -12.67 2.11 -34.50
C ALA A 8 -12.73 3.48 -33.79
N LEU A 9 -13.89 4.14 -33.79
CA LEU A 9 -14.09 5.41 -33.09
C LEU A 9 -13.96 5.22 -31.57
N GLY A 10 -14.57 4.18 -31.01
CA GLY A 10 -14.46 3.85 -29.59
C GLY A 10 -13.01 3.58 -29.17
N LEU A 11 -12.26 2.83 -29.99
CA LEU A 11 -10.84 2.58 -29.77
C LEU A 11 -10.02 3.88 -29.86
N ALA A 12 -10.31 4.75 -30.82
CA ALA A 12 -9.62 6.03 -30.96
C ALA A 12 -9.86 6.93 -29.74
N VAL A 13 -11.11 7.05 -29.27
CA VAL A 13 -11.46 7.82 -28.06
C VAL A 13 -10.75 7.24 -26.84
N LEU A 14 -10.75 5.91 -26.69
CA LEU A 14 -10.05 5.24 -25.59
C LEU A 14 -8.54 5.53 -25.64
N LEU A 15 -7.90 5.41 -26.80
CA LEU A 15 -6.47 5.68 -26.97
C LEU A 15 -6.12 7.14 -26.69
N ILE A 16 -6.94 8.09 -27.16
CA ILE A 16 -6.76 9.52 -26.85
C ILE A 16 -6.84 9.74 -25.34
N TRP A 17 -7.83 9.14 -24.67
CA TRP A 17 -7.98 9.24 -23.22
C TRP A 17 -6.79 8.64 -22.45
N LEU A 18 -6.26 7.49 -22.90
CA LEU A 18 -5.06 6.87 -22.31
C LEU A 18 -3.80 7.73 -22.50
N LEU A 19 -3.63 8.29 -23.70
CA LEU A 19 -2.50 9.14 -24.06
C LEU A 19 -2.59 10.54 -23.46
N ALA A 20 -3.78 10.99 -23.06
CA ALA A 20 -3.97 12.31 -22.45
C ALA A 20 -3.56 12.36 -20.95
N ARG A 21 -3.35 11.21 -20.30
CA ARG A 21 -3.02 11.11 -18.86
C ARG A 21 -1.77 11.90 -18.41
N PRO A 22 -0.65 11.90 -19.16
CA PRO A 22 0.51 12.72 -18.83
C PRO A 22 0.16 14.20 -18.61
N PHE A 23 -0.82 14.73 -19.35
CA PHE A 23 -1.20 16.14 -19.28
C PHE A 23 -1.88 16.53 -17.95
N TYR A 24 -2.40 15.57 -17.18
CA TYR A 24 -2.97 15.85 -15.85
C TYR A 24 -1.94 16.51 -14.93
N TRP A 25 -0.73 15.94 -14.86
CA TRP A 25 0.34 16.48 -14.03
C TRP A 25 1.05 17.66 -14.69
N ALA A 26 1.21 17.62 -16.01
CA ALA A 26 1.78 18.75 -16.76
C ALA A 26 0.99 20.05 -16.55
N GLY A 27 -0.35 19.98 -16.59
CA GLY A 27 -1.23 21.13 -16.34
C GLY A 27 -1.17 21.67 -14.92
N LYS A 28 -0.67 20.89 -13.96
CA LYS A 28 -0.47 21.31 -12.56
C LYS A 28 0.94 21.83 -12.28
N GLY A 29 1.84 21.81 -13.27
CA GLY A 29 3.24 22.20 -13.08
C GLY A 29 4.02 21.26 -12.15
N ILE A 30 3.50 20.05 -11.89
CA ILE A 30 4.13 19.06 -11.02
C ILE A 30 4.95 18.11 -11.90
N LYS A 31 6.22 17.91 -11.56
CA LYS A 31 7.05 16.90 -12.24
C LYS A 31 6.43 15.53 -12.06
N TYR A 32 6.43 14.70 -13.11
CA TYR A 32 5.76 13.41 -13.05
C TYR A 32 6.48 12.33 -13.84
N LEU A 33 6.26 11.08 -13.43
CA LEU A 33 6.72 9.93 -14.17
C LEU A 33 5.75 9.66 -15.33
N THR A 34 6.26 9.65 -16.56
CA THR A 34 5.42 9.43 -17.74
C THR A 34 4.75 8.06 -17.67
N PRO A 35 3.40 7.98 -17.64
CA PRO A 35 2.70 6.70 -17.55
C PRO A 35 2.78 5.96 -18.88
N LYS A 36 3.03 4.64 -18.83
CA LYS A 36 2.81 3.79 -20.01
C LYS A 36 1.30 3.66 -20.29
N PRO A 37 0.84 3.63 -21.56
CA PRO A 37 -0.59 3.76 -21.90
C PRO A 37 -1.54 2.74 -21.24
N VAL A 38 -1.06 1.56 -20.82
CA VAL A 38 -1.90 0.50 -20.22
C VAL A 38 -1.53 0.19 -18.77
N ILE A 39 -0.24 -0.02 -18.48
CA ILE A 39 0.24 -0.43 -17.15
C ILE A 39 0.55 0.78 -16.24
N GLY A 40 0.55 2.00 -16.78
CA GLY A 40 0.97 3.20 -16.05
C GLY A 40 2.42 3.07 -15.58
N ASN A 41 2.66 3.37 -14.31
CA ASN A 41 3.98 3.23 -13.67
C ASN A 41 4.09 1.99 -12.78
N PHE A 42 3.13 1.07 -12.85
CA PHE A 42 3.02 -0.08 -11.97
C PHE A 42 3.83 -1.31 -12.40
N GLY A 43 4.64 -1.22 -13.46
CA GLY A 43 5.35 -2.39 -14.01
C GLY A 43 6.27 -3.12 -13.03
N GLN A 44 6.82 -2.41 -12.03
CA GLN A 44 7.68 -3.02 -11.00
C GLN A 44 6.90 -3.80 -9.93
N ILE A 45 5.56 -3.70 -9.89
CA ILE A 45 4.72 -4.46 -8.93
C ILE A 45 4.96 -5.98 -9.03
N VAL A 46 5.35 -6.47 -10.21
CA VAL A 46 5.66 -7.89 -10.46
C VAL A 46 6.84 -8.37 -9.60
N LYS A 47 7.74 -7.45 -9.20
CA LYS A 47 8.85 -7.74 -8.28
C LYS A 47 8.48 -7.58 -6.80
N GLY A 48 7.22 -7.28 -6.51
CA GLY A 48 6.69 -7.07 -5.16
C GLY A 48 6.53 -5.59 -4.78
N ILE A 49 5.69 -5.35 -3.78
CA ILE A 49 5.34 -4.00 -3.33
C ILE A 49 6.54 -3.21 -2.81
N VAL A 50 7.48 -3.87 -2.12
CA VAL A 50 8.68 -3.24 -1.58
C VAL A 50 9.58 -2.73 -2.71
N ALA A 51 9.80 -3.53 -3.75
CA ALA A 51 10.58 -3.13 -4.92
C ALA A 51 9.91 -1.99 -5.69
N LEU A 52 8.57 -1.98 -5.77
CA LEU A 52 7.83 -0.86 -6.36
C LEU A 52 8.00 0.41 -5.53
N SER A 53 7.83 0.34 -4.21
CA SER A 53 7.97 1.48 -3.30
C SER A 53 9.38 2.07 -3.36
N ASP A 54 10.42 1.23 -3.34
CA ASP A 54 11.80 1.66 -3.44
C ASP A 54 12.10 2.30 -4.81
N SER A 55 11.64 1.67 -5.90
CA SER A 55 11.79 2.23 -7.24
C SER A 55 11.09 3.58 -7.39
N LEU A 56 9.86 3.72 -6.88
CA LEU A 56 9.13 4.97 -6.91
C LEU A 56 9.88 6.01 -6.09
N TYR A 57 10.17 5.73 -4.82
CA TYR A 57 10.90 6.63 -3.94
C TYR A 57 12.16 7.16 -4.64
N ASN A 58 13.02 6.30 -5.18
CA ASN A 58 14.31 6.68 -5.76
C ASN A 58 14.26 7.26 -7.18
N THR A 59 13.08 7.40 -7.81
CA THR A 59 13.00 7.87 -9.22
C THR A 59 13.41 9.34 -9.38
N PHE A 60 13.02 10.19 -8.45
CA PHE A 60 13.35 11.62 -8.46
C PHE A 60 13.89 12.04 -7.08
N PRO A 61 15.17 11.78 -6.79
CA PRO A 61 15.72 11.97 -5.45
C PRO A 61 15.71 13.43 -4.99
N ASP A 62 15.88 14.38 -5.93
CA ASP A 62 15.97 15.82 -5.67
C ASP A 62 14.61 16.51 -5.51
N GLU A 63 13.52 15.80 -5.78
CA GLU A 63 12.17 16.36 -5.74
C GLU A 63 11.48 16.03 -4.43
N LYS A 64 10.85 17.04 -3.81
CA LYS A 64 10.07 16.87 -2.58
C LYS A 64 8.81 16.03 -2.79
N LEU A 65 8.19 16.18 -3.97
CA LEU A 65 7.05 15.40 -4.42
C LEU A 65 7.05 15.30 -5.93
N TYR A 66 6.44 14.26 -6.47
CA TYR A 66 6.22 14.17 -7.92
C TYR A 66 4.98 13.30 -8.21
N GLY A 67 4.37 13.54 -9.37
CA GLY A 67 3.20 12.81 -9.84
C GLY A 67 3.55 11.46 -10.48
N PHE A 68 2.67 10.48 -10.33
CA PHE A 68 2.70 9.24 -11.09
C PHE A 68 1.27 8.80 -11.38
N HIS A 69 1.09 7.69 -12.09
CA HIS A 69 -0.21 7.04 -12.21
C HIS A 69 -0.15 5.63 -11.64
N ALA A 70 -0.93 5.41 -10.59
CA ALA A 70 -1.26 4.08 -10.09
C ALA A 70 -2.35 3.49 -10.98
N LEU A 71 -1.95 2.64 -11.94
CA LEU A 71 -2.81 2.17 -13.03
C LEU A 71 -3.43 3.34 -13.81
N LEU A 72 -4.72 3.60 -13.62
CA LEU A 72 -5.47 4.67 -14.30
C LEU A 72 -5.65 5.92 -13.41
N THR A 73 -5.29 5.82 -12.13
CA THR A 73 -5.54 6.86 -11.13
C THR A 73 -4.32 7.76 -10.98
N PRO A 74 -4.45 9.10 -11.10
CA PRO A 74 -3.35 10.01 -10.80
C PRO A 74 -3.01 9.91 -9.30
N SER A 75 -1.72 9.78 -8.99
CA SER A 75 -1.22 9.64 -7.62
C SER A 75 0.06 10.45 -7.42
N ILE A 76 0.39 10.79 -6.18
CA ILE A 76 1.60 11.56 -5.84
C ILE A 76 2.50 10.69 -4.97
N VAL A 77 3.80 10.75 -5.23
CA VAL A 77 4.82 10.29 -4.28
C VAL A 77 5.33 11.50 -3.52
N ILE A 78 5.22 11.44 -2.19
CA ILE A 78 5.77 12.44 -1.29
C ILE A 78 7.08 11.89 -0.74
N ARG A 79 8.16 12.69 -0.79
CA ARG A 79 9.48 12.34 -0.25
C ARG A 79 9.88 13.24 0.91
N ASP A 80 9.37 14.46 0.96
CA ASP A 80 9.66 15.43 2.03
C ASP A 80 8.93 15.05 3.33
N PRO A 81 9.64 14.82 4.44
CA PRO A 81 9.03 14.51 5.73
C PRO A 81 8.05 15.58 6.23
N ASP A 82 8.31 16.86 5.94
CA ASP A 82 7.43 17.94 6.38
C ASP A 82 6.07 17.83 5.69
N LEU A 83 6.06 17.53 4.38
CA LEU A 83 4.84 17.29 3.62
C LEU A 83 4.12 16.00 4.06
N MET A 84 4.86 14.96 4.48
CA MET A 84 4.26 13.76 5.05
C MET A 84 3.55 14.07 6.37
N VAL A 85 4.15 14.90 7.23
CA VAL A 85 3.51 15.35 8.48
C VAL A 85 2.26 16.17 8.18
N ASP A 86 2.32 17.06 7.21
CA ASP A 86 1.14 17.84 6.80
C ASP A 86 0.00 16.91 6.35
N VAL A 87 0.26 15.98 5.44
CA VAL A 87 -0.76 15.06 4.90
C VAL A 87 -1.26 14.05 5.94
N CYS A 88 -0.37 13.45 6.72
CA CYS A 88 -0.73 12.34 7.62
C CYS A 88 -1.20 12.81 9.00
N ILE A 89 -0.90 14.04 9.41
CA ILE A 89 -1.19 14.55 10.76
C ILE A 89 -2.01 15.83 10.70
N LYS A 90 -1.49 16.92 10.10
CA LYS A 90 -2.14 18.24 10.18
C LYS A 90 -3.45 18.29 9.41
N ASP A 91 -3.43 17.82 8.16
CA ASP A 91 -4.53 17.87 7.21
C ASP A 91 -5.19 16.51 6.99
N PHE A 92 -5.02 15.57 7.94
CA PHE A 92 -5.51 14.20 7.82
C PHE A 92 -7.01 14.11 7.49
N GLU A 93 -7.81 15.10 7.91
CA GLU A 93 -9.25 15.15 7.61
C GLU A 93 -9.56 15.19 6.11
N HIS A 94 -8.64 15.73 5.30
CA HIS A 94 -8.73 15.73 3.84
C HIS A 94 -8.21 14.43 3.22
N PHE A 95 -7.39 13.66 3.95
CA PHE A 95 -6.71 12.45 3.49
C PHE A 95 -7.16 11.19 4.25
N THR A 96 -8.45 11.08 4.51
CA THR A 96 -9.01 9.95 5.29
C THR A 96 -9.14 8.64 4.52
N SER A 97 -8.96 8.67 3.20
CA SER A 97 -8.99 7.49 2.34
C SER A 97 -7.60 6.92 2.12
N ASN A 98 -7.42 5.62 2.38
CA ASN A 98 -6.14 4.93 2.23
C ASN A 98 -5.96 4.22 0.87
N GLY A 99 -6.91 4.40 -0.06
CA GLY A 99 -6.83 3.84 -1.42
C GLY A 99 -7.10 2.33 -1.53
N LEU A 100 -7.31 1.63 -0.41
CA LEU A 100 -7.63 0.20 -0.35
C LEU A 100 -9.12 -0.03 -0.03
N GLY A 101 -10.01 0.76 -0.63
CA GLY A 101 -11.46 0.60 -0.44
C GLY A 101 -11.93 -0.83 -0.71
N SER A 102 -12.70 -1.38 0.24
CA SER A 102 -13.37 -2.67 0.12
C SER A 102 -14.88 -2.44 0.28
N ASN A 103 -15.69 -3.20 -0.47
CA ASN A 103 -17.14 -3.08 -0.39
C ASN A 103 -17.64 -3.89 0.80
N GLN A 104 -18.20 -3.21 1.81
CA GLN A 104 -18.68 -3.83 3.04
C GLN A 104 -19.77 -4.88 2.84
N GLU A 105 -20.60 -4.74 1.81
CA GLU A 105 -21.72 -5.66 1.58
C GLU A 105 -21.32 -6.93 0.82
N THR A 106 -20.24 -6.86 0.03
CA THR A 106 -19.81 -7.98 -0.81
C THR A 106 -18.55 -8.67 -0.29
N ASP A 107 -17.73 -7.96 0.47
CA ASP A 107 -16.42 -8.43 0.88
C ASP A 107 -16.44 -8.88 2.34
N LEU A 108 -16.05 -10.13 2.58
CA LEU A 108 -15.94 -10.70 3.93
C LEU A 108 -15.04 -9.86 4.87
N THR A 109 -14.07 -9.14 4.28
CA THR A 109 -13.14 -8.27 5.00
C THR A 109 -13.51 -6.80 4.97
N GLY A 110 -14.64 -6.40 4.38
CA GLY A 110 -14.98 -4.98 4.20
C GLY A 110 -15.17 -4.21 5.50
N GLY A 111 -15.45 -4.89 6.60
CA GLY A 111 -15.49 -4.31 7.96
C GLY A 111 -14.12 -4.19 8.65
N ASN A 112 -13.03 -4.62 8.02
CA ASN A 112 -11.69 -4.55 8.62
C ASN A 112 -11.21 -3.09 8.68
N LEU A 113 -10.69 -2.68 9.84
CA LEU A 113 -10.16 -1.34 10.08
C LEU A 113 -9.13 -0.87 9.03
N LEU A 114 -8.42 -1.79 8.38
CA LEU A 114 -7.47 -1.49 7.30
C LEU A 114 -8.15 -1.02 6.00
N PHE A 115 -9.42 -1.34 5.78
CA PHE A 115 -10.16 -0.99 4.56
C PHE A 115 -11.28 0.02 4.81
N LEU A 116 -11.50 0.42 6.06
CA LEU A 116 -12.42 1.50 6.43
C LEU A 116 -11.78 2.86 6.19
N HIS A 117 -12.63 3.85 5.88
CA HIS A 117 -12.20 5.23 5.63
C HIS A 117 -13.14 6.22 6.32
N GLY A 118 -12.69 7.47 6.44
CA GLY A 118 -13.51 8.57 6.95
C GLY A 118 -14.11 8.31 8.33
N GLN A 119 -15.39 8.63 8.49
CA GLN A 119 -16.08 8.56 9.77
C GLN A 119 -16.19 7.12 10.32
N GLN A 120 -16.45 6.14 9.45
CA GLN A 120 -16.53 4.74 9.86
C GLN A 120 -15.21 4.23 10.45
N TRP A 121 -14.08 4.60 9.83
CA TRP A 121 -12.77 4.30 10.37
C TRP A 121 -12.54 4.97 11.72
N LYS A 122 -12.90 6.26 11.87
CA LYS A 122 -12.78 6.99 13.15
C LYS A 122 -13.57 6.28 14.27
N GLU A 123 -14.77 5.81 13.99
CA GLU A 123 -15.62 5.11 14.96
C GLU A 123 -15.07 3.75 15.37
N VAL A 124 -14.71 2.90 14.40
CA VAL A 124 -14.14 1.57 14.70
C VAL A 124 -12.81 1.71 15.40
N ARG A 125 -11.94 2.63 14.95
CA ARG A 125 -10.67 2.93 15.62
C ARG A 125 -10.89 3.37 17.06
N GLY A 126 -11.88 4.23 17.33
CA GLY A 126 -12.21 4.69 18.68
C GLY A 126 -12.60 3.55 19.61
N LYS A 127 -13.31 2.54 19.11
CA LYS A 127 -13.70 1.34 19.87
C LYS A 127 -12.53 0.37 20.09
N VAL A 128 -11.64 0.24 19.11
CA VAL A 128 -10.53 -0.74 19.12
C VAL A 128 -9.29 -0.21 19.86
N SER A 129 -8.99 1.08 19.76
CA SER A 129 -7.75 1.67 20.34
C SER A 129 -7.56 1.42 21.85
N PRO A 130 -8.61 1.46 22.70
CA PRO A 130 -8.46 1.20 24.14
C PRO A 130 -7.92 -0.19 24.50
N PHE A 131 -8.06 -1.18 23.61
CA PHE A 131 -7.54 -2.54 23.83
C PHE A 131 -6.02 -2.63 23.65
N PHE A 132 -5.39 -1.65 22.99
CA PHE A 132 -3.96 -1.62 22.67
C PHE A 132 -3.18 -0.63 23.55
N THR A 133 -3.65 -0.36 24.76
CA THR A 133 -2.86 0.41 25.73
C THR A 133 -1.65 -0.39 26.21
N PRO A 134 -0.54 0.27 26.63
CA PRO A 134 0.65 -0.42 27.11
C PRO A 134 0.37 -1.44 28.23
N MET A 135 -0.56 -1.13 29.12
CA MET A 135 -0.98 -2.03 30.20
C MET A 135 -1.70 -3.27 29.69
N LYS A 136 -2.63 -3.12 28.73
CA LYS A 136 -3.34 -4.25 28.14
C LYS A 136 -2.40 -5.12 27.30
N ILE A 137 -1.49 -4.52 26.55
CA ILE A 137 -0.43 -5.24 25.82
C ILE A 137 0.44 -6.04 26.80
N LYS A 138 0.89 -5.42 27.90
CA LYS A 138 1.67 -6.11 28.93
C LYS A 138 0.91 -7.30 29.53
N ALA A 139 -0.39 -7.17 29.74
CA ALA A 139 -1.22 -8.28 30.20
C ALA A 139 -1.31 -9.42 29.16
N MET A 140 -1.40 -9.10 27.86
CA MET A 140 -1.43 -10.09 26.79
C MET A 140 -0.12 -10.87 26.64
N LEU A 141 1.03 -10.28 27.00
CA LEU A 141 2.33 -10.97 26.96
C LEU A 141 2.36 -12.24 27.83
N SER A 142 1.60 -12.29 28.92
CA SER A 142 1.50 -13.50 29.75
C SER A 142 1.02 -14.73 28.96
N SER A 143 0.11 -14.54 27.99
CA SER A 143 -0.34 -15.61 27.09
C SER A 143 0.76 -16.05 26.13
N VAL A 144 1.61 -15.12 25.70
CA VAL A 144 2.78 -15.42 24.86
C VAL A 144 3.79 -16.25 25.64
N ASP A 145 4.08 -15.90 26.90
CA ASP A 145 5.01 -16.64 27.76
C ASP A 145 4.58 -18.10 27.98
N VAL A 146 3.26 -18.37 27.99
CA VAL A 146 2.71 -19.72 28.11
C VAL A 146 2.76 -20.50 26.79
N THR A 147 2.58 -19.84 25.66
CA THR A 147 2.45 -20.49 24.34
C THR A 147 3.77 -20.63 23.61
N LEU A 148 4.69 -19.69 23.80
CA LEU A 148 6.00 -19.66 23.15
C LEU A 148 6.83 -20.92 23.44
N PRO A 149 6.95 -21.44 24.68
CA PRO A 149 7.68 -22.67 24.93
C PRO A 149 7.08 -23.89 24.21
N LYS A 150 5.74 -23.94 24.07
CA LYS A 150 5.06 -25.00 23.31
C LYS A 150 5.38 -24.93 21.84
N ALA A 151 5.41 -23.72 21.27
CA ALA A 151 5.79 -23.50 19.88
C ALA A 151 7.25 -23.90 19.63
N VAL A 152 8.17 -23.48 20.51
CA VAL A 152 9.60 -23.86 20.45
C VAL A 152 9.76 -25.38 20.47
N LYS A 153 9.08 -26.09 21.38
CA LYS A 153 9.12 -27.55 21.44
C LYS A 153 8.61 -28.25 20.18
N VAL A 154 7.65 -27.65 19.46
CA VAL A 154 7.19 -28.17 18.16
C VAL A 154 8.25 -27.98 17.08
N LEU A 155 8.97 -26.85 17.10
CA LEU A 155 10.05 -26.55 16.16
C LEU A 155 11.31 -27.38 16.43
N GLU A 156 11.59 -27.72 17.69
CA GLU A 156 12.73 -28.56 18.11
C GLU A 156 12.50 -30.05 17.93
N ARG A 157 11.25 -30.49 17.67
CA ARG A 157 10.95 -31.89 17.42
C ARG A 157 11.72 -32.32 16.16
N PRO A 158 12.54 -33.39 16.21
CA PRO A 158 13.19 -33.93 15.03
C PRO A 158 12.11 -34.21 13.98
N SER A 159 12.23 -33.58 12.82
CA SER A 159 11.23 -33.66 11.76
C SER A 159 11.20 -35.09 11.19
N GLU A 160 10.14 -35.85 11.44
CA GLU A 160 9.88 -37.13 10.73
C GLU A 160 9.56 -36.91 9.23
N LEU A 161 9.31 -35.65 8.82
CA LEU A 161 9.27 -35.24 7.43
C LEU A 161 10.61 -34.57 7.08
N GLU A 162 11.40 -35.18 6.20
CA GLU A 162 12.47 -34.53 5.44
C GLU A 162 11.91 -33.48 4.45
N SER A 163 10.93 -32.67 4.84
CA SER A 163 10.59 -31.48 4.07
C SER A 163 11.53 -30.36 4.53
N PRO A 164 12.16 -29.62 3.61
CA PRO A 164 13.02 -28.51 3.99
C PRO A 164 12.18 -27.54 4.81
N VAL A 165 12.47 -27.45 6.11
CA VAL A 165 11.97 -26.38 6.96
C VAL A 165 12.25 -25.10 6.20
N ILE A 166 11.18 -24.40 5.78
CA ILE A 166 11.32 -23.14 5.05
C ILE A 166 11.92 -22.16 6.05
N ASN A 167 13.25 -22.15 6.10
CA ASN A 167 14.04 -21.23 6.89
C ASN A 167 14.04 -19.91 6.13
N ARG A 168 12.87 -19.26 6.06
CA ARG A 168 12.81 -17.82 5.84
C ARG A 168 13.36 -17.19 7.11
N SER A 169 14.69 -17.16 7.20
CA SER A 169 15.37 -16.28 8.12
C SER A 169 14.72 -14.91 8.02
N PHE A 170 14.12 -14.46 9.11
CA PHE A 170 13.77 -13.06 9.27
C PHE A 170 15.10 -12.32 9.29
N SER A 171 15.59 -11.95 8.11
CA SER A 171 16.78 -11.12 7.92
C SER A 171 16.46 -9.70 8.36
N THR A 172 16.20 -9.50 9.64
CA THR A 172 16.53 -8.26 10.33
C THR A 172 17.93 -8.44 10.89
N LYS A 173 18.91 -8.44 9.99
CA LYS A 173 20.30 -8.24 10.39
C LYS A 173 20.36 -6.87 11.06
N SER A 174 20.66 -6.88 12.35
CA SER A 174 21.11 -5.75 13.13
C SER A 174 22.11 -4.91 12.31
N SER A 175 21.68 -3.73 11.84
CA SER A 175 22.56 -2.64 11.43
C SER A 175 22.43 -1.42 12.36
N MET A 176 21.74 -1.58 13.50
CA MET A 176 21.76 -0.61 14.59
C MET A 176 22.68 -1.13 15.69
N MET A 177 23.97 -1.11 15.43
CA MET A 177 25.07 -1.02 16.40
C MET A 177 26.39 -0.99 15.63
N SER A 178 26.72 0.19 15.14
CA SER A 178 28.08 0.66 14.91
C SER A 178 28.11 2.14 15.23
#